data_AF-S5XWC4-F1
#
_entry.id   AF-S5XWC4-F1
#
_cell.length_a   1.000
_cell.length_b   1.000
_cell.length_c   1.000
_cell.angle_alpha   90.00
_cell.angle_beta   90.00
_cell.angle_gamma   90.00
#
_symmetry.space_group_name_H-M   'P 1'
#
loop_
_entity.id
_entity.type
_entity.pdbx_description
1 polymer ?
#
loop_
_entity_poly.entity_id
_entity_poly.type
_entity_poly.pdbx_seq_one_letter_code
_entity_poly.pdbx_strand_id
1 'polypeptide(L)'
;MKKLTRIIGAGLLALAALAMIAGDLLAHGRAEAGPFTPTTQKFVLNFDMFAPSDLSCEATGAGVRSKATRDLAGKPVLRVTGNASGADIQCARADGTRYRVTSNRTASFTPSAPTEATVTFERGQPAMTTVLRIQGHEDVYDFKSFVRVD
;
A
#
# COMPACT_ATOMS: atom_id res chain seq x y z
N MET A 1 56.19 6.55 -34.70
CA MET A 1 54.73 6.78 -34.82
C MET A 1 53.96 5.51 -34.44
N LYS A 2 53.80 5.19 -33.14
CA LYS A 2 53.12 3.95 -32.70
C LYS A 2 52.35 4.08 -31.36
N LYS A 3 52.12 5.30 -30.85
CA LYS A 3 51.51 5.52 -29.53
C LYS A 3 50.11 6.16 -29.53
N LEU A 4 49.59 6.62 -30.67
CA LEU A 4 48.32 7.38 -30.68
C LEU A 4 47.04 6.52 -30.81
N THR A 5 47.14 5.27 -31.25
CA THR A 5 45.95 4.47 -31.60
C THR A 5 45.34 3.67 -30.44
N ARG A 6 45.95 3.69 -29.24
CA ARG A 6 45.50 2.86 -28.09
C ARG A 6 44.56 3.56 -27.10
N ILE A 7 44.24 4.84 -27.29
CA ILE A 7 43.48 5.63 -26.29
C ILE A 7 41.97 5.64 -26.58
N ILE A 8 41.56 5.43 -27.84
CA ILE A 8 40.15 5.55 -28.25
C ILE A 8 39.31 4.33 -27.79
N GLY A 9 39.92 3.17 -27.57
CA GLY A 9 39.21 1.95 -27.16
C GLY A 9 38.76 1.90 -25.70
N ALA A 10 39.38 2.69 -24.81
CA ALA A 10 39.08 2.64 -23.38
C ALA A 10 37.98 3.61 -22.92
N GLY A 11 37.69 4.65 -23.70
CA GLY A 11 36.66 5.65 -23.36
C GLY A 11 35.23 5.17 -23.60
N LEU A 12 35.00 4.30 -24.58
CA LEU A 12 33.65 3.84 -24.96
C LEU A 12 33.05 2.79 -24.01
N LEU A 13 33.89 2.05 -23.27
CA LEU A 13 33.41 1.03 -22.32
C LEU A 13 32.93 1.62 -20.98
N ALA A 14 33.34 2.84 -20.62
CA ALA A 14 32.92 3.49 -19.38
C ALA A 14 31.52 4.14 -19.48
N LEU A 15 31.08 4.57 -20.67
CA LEU A 15 29.77 5.21 -20.84
C LEU A 15 28.59 4.23 -20.75
N ALA A 16 28.78 2.96 -21.14
CA ALA A 16 27.70 1.97 -21.09
C ALA A 16 27.33 1.57 -19.64
N ALA A 17 28.32 1.53 -18.74
CA ALA A 17 28.09 1.18 -17.34
C ALA A 17 27.33 2.29 -16.57
N LEU A 18 27.56 3.57 -16.90
CA LEU A 18 26.84 4.69 -16.28
C LEU A 18 25.38 4.77 -16.73
N ALA A 19 25.05 4.36 -17.94
CA ALA A 19 23.67 4.30 -18.43
C ALA A 19 22.82 3.26 -17.67
N MET A 20 23.41 2.11 -17.29
CA MET A 20 22.68 1.09 -16.53
C MET A 20 22.41 1.52 -15.08
N ILE A 21 23.34 2.26 -14.46
CA ILE A 21 23.16 2.77 -13.09
C ILE A 21 22.14 3.92 -13.07
N ALA A 22 22.10 4.76 -14.10
CA ALA A 22 21.07 5.80 -14.24
C ALA A 22 19.68 5.21 -14.52
N GLY A 23 19.60 4.11 -15.27
CA GLY A 23 18.35 3.38 -15.50
C GLY A 23 17.76 2.81 -14.21
N ASP A 24 18.60 2.24 -13.34
CA ASP A 24 18.16 1.67 -12.06
C ASP A 24 17.80 2.76 -11.04
N LEU A 25 18.52 3.89 -11.04
CA LEU A 25 18.20 5.03 -10.16
C LEU A 25 16.92 5.77 -10.59
N LEU A 26 16.57 5.79 -11.87
CA LEU A 26 15.30 6.35 -12.37
C LEU A 26 14.13 5.36 -12.24
N ALA A 27 14.39 4.05 -12.23
CA ALA A 27 13.38 3.04 -11.89
C ALA A 27 13.06 3.04 -10.38
N HIS A 28 14.02 3.38 -9.52
CA HIS A 28 13.84 3.53 -8.07
C HIS A 28 13.57 4.99 -7.63
N GLY A 29 13.73 5.95 -8.54
CA GLY A 29 13.52 7.36 -8.30
C GLY A 29 12.05 7.71 -8.48
N ARG A 30 11.30 7.67 -7.38
CA ARG A 30 9.99 8.32 -7.15
C ARG A 30 9.44 9.01 -8.40
N ALA A 31 8.87 8.23 -9.33
CA ALA A 31 7.97 8.80 -10.31
C ALA A 31 6.80 9.35 -9.46
N GLU A 32 6.71 10.68 -9.34
CA GLU A 32 5.50 11.30 -8.83
C GLU A 32 4.37 10.81 -9.72
N ALA A 33 3.59 9.87 -9.18
CA ALA A 33 2.47 9.30 -9.87
C ALA A 33 1.46 10.43 -10.11
N GLY A 34 1.39 10.90 -11.35
CA GLY A 34 0.29 11.76 -11.77
C GLY A 34 -1.06 11.09 -11.45
N PRO A 35 -2.14 11.88 -11.32
CA PRO A 35 -3.45 11.39 -10.86
C PRO A 35 -4.09 10.29 -11.74
N PHE A 36 -3.48 9.99 -12.90
CA PHE A 36 -3.94 8.97 -13.86
C PHE A 36 -2.90 7.87 -14.13
N THR A 37 -1.79 7.84 -13.41
CA THR A 37 -0.82 6.74 -13.57
C THR A 37 -1.44 5.45 -13.05
N PRO A 38 -1.56 4.38 -13.86
CA PRO A 38 -2.14 3.13 -13.41
C PRO A 38 -1.27 2.53 -12.31
N THR A 39 -1.75 2.60 -11.08
CA THR A 39 -1.10 1.99 -9.94
C THR A 39 -1.58 0.54 -9.80
N THR A 40 -0.65 -0.40 -9.63
CA THR A 40 -0.95 -1.83 -9.42
C THR A 40 -1.02 -2.17 -7.94
N GLN A 41 -1.26 -1.17 -7.08
CA GLN A 41 -1.28 -1.37 -5.63
C GLN A 41 -2.50 -2.22 -5.25
N LYS A 42 -2.28 -3.11 -4.29
CA LYS A 42 -3.30 -4.01 -3.75
C LYS A 42 -3.21 -3.93 -2.23
N PHE A 43 -4.30 -3.56 -1.59
CA PHE A 43 -4.44 -3.47 -0.15
C PHE A 43 -5.65 -4.29 0.29
N VAL A 44 -5.49 -5.08 1.34
CA VAL A 44 -6.59 -5.88 1.91
C VAL A 44 -6.72 -5.51 3.37
N LEU A 45 -7.82 -4.85 3.72
CA LEU A 45 -8.18 -4.58 5.11
C LEU A 45 -9.00 -5.76 5.64
N ASN A 46 -8.39 -6.47 6.58
CA ASN A 46 -8.96 -7.56 7.35
C ASN A 46 -9.22 -7.09 8.78
N PHE A 47 -10.05 -7.87 9.46
CA PHE A 47 -10.38 -7.66 10.86
C PHE A 47 -10.20 -8.95 11.64
N ASP A 48 -9.90 -8.81 12.93
CA ASP A 48 -9.90 -9.93 13.87
C ASP A 48 -11.33 -10.44 14.18
N MET A 49 -11.41 -11.48 15.03
CA MET A 49 -12.68 -12.10 15.41
C MET A 49 -13.58 -11.22 16.29
N PHE A 50 -13.05 -10.14 16.86
CA PHE A 50 -13.78 -9.26 17.76
C PHE A 50 -14.43 -8.08 17.03
N ALA A 51 -14.10 -7.90 15.76
CA ALA A 51 -14.72 -6.88 14.95
C ALA A 51 -16.24 -7.11 14.80
N PRO A 52 -17.04 -6.04 14.95
CA PRO A 52 -18.48 -6.13 14.84
C PRO A 52 -18.91 -6.61 13.45
N SER A 53 -19.90 -7.51 13.42
CA SER A 53 -20.44 -8.02 12.17
C SER A 53 -21.17 -6.94 11.36
N ASP A 54 -21.70 -5.90 12.00
CA ASP A 54 -22.38 -4.77 11.34
C ASP A 54 -21.42 -3.70 10.79
N LEU A 55 -20.10 -3.90 10.93
CA LEU A 55 -19.10 -3.00 10.36
C LEU A 55 -19.05 -3.13 8.83
N SER A 56 -19.21 -2.02 8.14
CA SER A 56 -19.08 -1.90 6.68
C SER A 56 -17.99 -0.89 6.35
N CYS A 57 -17.17 -1.19 5.35
CA CYS A 57 -16.08 -0.32 4.92
C CYS A 57 -16.14 -0.05 3.42
N GLU A 58 -15.77 1.16 3.05
CA GLU A 58 -15.64 1.58 1.66
C GLU A 58 -14.32 2.33 1.46
N ALA A 59 -13.84 2.32 0.22
CA ALA A 59 -12.67 3.09 -0.18
C ALA A 59 -13.00 3.89 -1.43
N THR A 60 -12.68 5.18 -1.39
CA THR A 60 -12.92 6.15 -2.47
C THR A 60 -11.62 6.88 -2.85
N GLY A 61 -11.59 7.48 -4.03
CA GLY A 61 -10.45 8.24 -4.53
C GLY A 61 -10.18 8.03 -6.02
N ALA A 62 -9.34 8.90 -6.59
CA ALA A 62 -8.94 8.79 -7.99
C ALA A 62 -8.14 7.51 -8.24
N GLY A 63 -8.57 6.71 -9.22
CA GLY A 63 -7.93 5.43 -9.56
C GLY A 63 -8.15 4.32 -8.53
N VAL A 64 -9.07 4.50 -7.57
CA VAL A 64 -9.40 3.50 -6.54
C VAL A 64 -10.51 2.58 -7.04
N ARG A 65 -10.31 1.28 -6.87
CA ARG A 65 -11.34 0.26 -7.02
C ARG A 65 -11.46 -0.53 -5.73
N SER A 66 -12.65 -0.61 -5.18
CA SER A 66 -12.90 -1.25 -3.88
C SER A 66 -13.93 -2.37 -4.00
N LYS A 67 -13.75 -3.41 -3.17
CA LYS A 67 -14.70 -4.52 -3.04
C LYS A 67 -14.80 -4.91 -1.58
N ALA A 68 -15.96 -4.65 -0.98
CA ALA A 68 -16.32 -5.12 0.35
C ALA A 68 -16.89 -6.54 0.27
N THR A 69 -16.43 -7.42 1.15
CA THR A 69 -16.84 -8.82 1.26
C THR A 69 -16.83 -9.26 2.72
N ARG A 70 -17.16 -10.52 2.97
CA ARG A 70 -16.95 -11.19 4.25
C ARG A 70 -16.13 -12.45 4.04
N ASP A 71 -15.32 -12.79 5.02
CA ASP A 71 -14.63 -14.08 5.03
C ASP A 71 -15.54 -15.21 5.53
N LEU A 72 -14.99 -16.42 5.60
CA LEU A 72 -15.73 -17.61 6.05
C LEU A 72 -16.19 -17.52 7.51
N ALA A 73 -15.55 -16.69 8.33
CA ALA A 73 -15.94 -16.43 9.71
C ALA A 73 -16.91 -15.24 9.82
N GLY A 74 -17.38 -14.68 8.69
CA GLY A 74 -18.28 -13.53 8.65
C GLY A 74 -17.62 -12.19 8.91
N LYS A 75 -16.29 -12.15 9.07
CA LYS A 75 -15.53 -10.93 9.36
C LYS A 75 -15.52 -10.04 8.12
N PRO A 76 -15.65 -8.71 8.29
CA PRO A 76 -15.58 -7.79 7.17
C PRO A 76 -14.20 -7.86 6.51
N VAL A 77 -14.17 -7.79 5.18
CA VAL A 77 -12.95 -7.71 4.38
C VAL A 77 -13.14 -6.66 3.29
N LEU A 78 -12.28 -5.65 3.26
CA LEU A 78 -12.25 -4.65 2.21
C LEU A 78 -11.00 -4.83 1.35
N ARG A 79 -11.19 -5.08 0.05
CA ARG A 79 -10.11 -5.13 -0.93
C ARG A 79 -10.06 -3.82 -1.69
N VAL A 80 -8.89 -3.19 -1.72
CA VAL A 80 -8.63 -1.95 -2.45
C VAL A 80 -7.55 -2.23 -3.49
N THR A 81 -7.80 -1.81 -4.73
CA THR A 81 -6.88 -1.98 -5.85
C THR A 81 -6.77 -0.69 -6.66
N GLY A 82 -5.67 -0.53 -7.40
CA GLY A 82 -5.40 0.72 -8.08
C GLY A 82 -4.56 1.62 -7.18
N ASN A 83 -5.08 2.80 -6.84
CA ASN A 83 -4.42 3.79 -5.99
C ASN A 83 -4.71 3.58 -4.49
N ALA A 84 -4.26 2.44 -3.94
CA ALA A 84 -4.53 2.11 -2.54
C ALA A 84 -3.91 3.11 -1.55
N SER A 85 -2.71 3.62 -1.83
CA SER A 85 -2.02 4.63 -1.01
C SER A 85 -2.76 5.97 -0.92
N GLY A 86 -3.43 6.38 -2.01
CA GLY A 86 -4.24 7.59 -2.05
C GLY A 86 -5.72 7.41 -1.69
N ALA A 87 -6.14 6.19 -1.32
CA ALA A 87 -7.52 5.92 -0.99
C ALA A 87 -7.94 6.57 0.34
N ASP A 88 -9.13 7.18 0.36
CA ASP A 88 -9.83 7.52 1.60
C ASP A 88 -10.69 6.32 2.00
N ILE A 89 -10.32 5.68 3.10
CA ILE A 89 -10.97 4.47 3.60
C ILE A 89 -11.75 4.82 4.85
N GLN A 90 -13.06 4.61 4.80
CA GLN A 90 -13.97 4.85 5.90
C GLN A 90 -14.74 3.57 6.24
N CYS A 91 -14.96 3.34 7.52
CA CYS A 91 -15.79 2.27 8.02
C CYS A 91 -16.88 2.83 8.92
N ALA A 92 -18.09 2.31 8.79
CA ALA A 92 -19.24 2.72 9.57
C ALA A 92 -19.97 1.50 10.13
N ARG A 93 -20.63 1.72 11.27
CA ARG A 93 -21.51 0.74 11.92
C ARG A 93 -22.96 1.20 11.84
N ALA A 94 -23.89 0.27 12.05
CA ALA A 94 -25.31 0.59 12.03
C ALA A 94 -25.73 1.52 13.19
N ASP A 95 -24.96 1.52 14.28
CA ASP A 95 -25.13 2.43 15.43
C ASP A 95 -24.68 3.87 15.16
N GLY A 96 -24.16 4.17 13.97
CA GLY A 96 -23.68 5.49 13.58
C GLY A 96 -22.19 5.75 13.88
N THR A 97 -21.50 4.84 14.59
CA THR A 97 -20.06 4.97 14.85
C THR A 97 -19.28 4.93 13.55
N ARG A 98 -18.31 5.82 13.39
CA ARG A 98 -17.46 5.94 12.19
C ARG A 98 -15.98 5.83 12.52
N TYR A 99 -15.25 5.24 11.59
CA TYR A 99 -13.81 5.05 11.66
C TYR A 99 -13.14 5.44 10.35
N ARG A 100 -11.93 5.98 10.44
CA ARG A 100 -11.03 6.23 9.32
C ARG A 100 -9.83 5.32 9.40
N VAL A 101 -9.40 4.80 8.25
CA VAL A 101 -8.19 4.00 8.14
C VAL A 101 -7.08 4.82 7.49
N THR A 102 -5.88 4.76 8.07
CA THR A 102 -4.71 5.51 7.57
C THR A 102 -3.52 4.61 7.25
N SER A 103 -3.55 3.34 7.65
CA SER A 103 -2.45 2.39 7.42
C SER A 103 -2.14 2.14 5.94
N ASN A 104 -3.11 2.36 5.05
CA ASN A 104 -2.89 2.29 3.61
C ASN A 104 -1.94 3.37 3.09
N ARG A 105 -1.80 4.50 3.79
CA ARG A 105 -0.97 5.64 3.37
C ARG A 105 0.51 5.45 3.72
N THR A 106 0.77 4.72 4.79
CA THR A 106 2.11 4.40 5.31
C THR A 106 2.60 3.03 4.86
N ALA A 107 1.70 2.18 4.34
CA ALA A 107 2.03 0.87 3.83
C ALA A 107 2.98 0.91 2.63
N SER A 108 3.94 -0.01 2.63
CA SER A 108 4.72 -0.36 1.44
C SER A 108 3.89 -1.27 0.54
N PHE A 109 3.92 -1.02 -0.78
CA PHE A 109 3.20 -1.80 -1.79
C PHE A 109 4.17 -2.45 -2.76
N THR A 110 3.85 -3.66 -3.21
CA THR A 110 4.55 -4.31 -4.32
C THR A 110 3.58 -4.77 -5.41
N PRO A 111 4.05 -4.90 -6.67
CA PRO A 111 3.21 -5.45 -7.74
C PRO A 111 2.87 -6.93 -7.57
N SER A 112 3.75 -7.68 -6.88
CA SER A 112 3.71 -9.14 -6.79
C SER A 112 2.69 -9.69 -5.79
N ALA A 113 2.40 -8.97 -4.72
CA ALA A 113 1.52 -9.42 -3.64
C ALA A 113 0.69 -8.27 -3.04
N PRO A 114 -0.50 -8.55 -2.49
CA PRO A 114 -1.22 -7.57 -1.70
C PRO A 114 -0.51 -7.26 -0.39
N THR A 115 -0.62 -6.02 0.06
CA THR A 115 -0.35 -5.67 1.46
C THR A 115 -1.60 -5.93 2.27
N GLU A 116 -1.49 -6.75 3.30
CA GLU A 116 -2.62 -7.12 4.16
C GLU A 116 -2.56 -6.32 5.45
N ALA A 117 -3.67 -5.73 5.85
CA ALA A 117 -3.80 -4.94 7.06
C ALA A 117 -4.84 -5.61 7.95
N THR A 118 -4.43 -6.14 9.10
CA THR A 118 -5.36 -6.75 10.05
C THR A 118 -5.58 -5.81 11.23
N VAL A 119 -6.80 -5.31 11.36
CA VAL A 119 -7.20 -4.47 12.49
C VAL A 119 -7.53 -5.36 13.69
N THR A 120 -6.86 -5.10 14.81
CA THR A 120 -7.20 -5.68 16.12
C THR A 120 -8.28 -4.81 16.77
N PHE A 121 -9.53 -5.27 16.76
CA PHE A 121 -10.66 -4.43 17.16
C PHE A 121 -10.91 -4.53 18.67
N GLU A 122 -10.79 -3.39 19.36
CA GLU A 122 -11.06 -3.29 20.79
C GLU A 122 -12.28 -2.38 21.05
N ARG A 123 -13.32 -2.93 21.67
CA ARG A 123 -14.54 -2.16 21.94
C ARG A 123 -14.24 -0.98 22.88
N GLY A 124 -14.72 0.21 22.51
CA GLY A 124 -14.59 1.42 23.32
C GLY A 124 -13.27 2.17 23.13
N GLN A 125 -12.29 1.61 22.42
CA GLN A 125 -11.07 2.33 22.11
C GLN A 125 -11.30 3.37 20.99
N PRO A 126 -10.73 4.57 21.11
CA PRO A 126 -10.80 5.59 20.07
C PRO A 126 -9.88 5.28 18.88
N ALA A 127 -8.89 4.40 19.06
CA ALA A 127 -7.94 4.05 18.03
C ALA A 127 -7.49 2.59 18.21
N MET A 128 -7.46 1.84 17.12
CA MET A 128 -7.06 0.43 17.11
C MET A 128 -5.65 0.27 16.55
N THR A 129 -5.07 -0.90 16.84
CA THR A 129 -3.81 -1.34 16.24
C THR A 129 -4.10 -2.04 14.92
N THR A 130 -3.32 -1.73 13.89
CA THR A 130 -3.33 -2.49 12.63
C THR A 130 -1.98 -3.17 12.45
N VAL A 131 -2.00 -4.47 12.16
CA VAL A 131 -0.80 -5.23 11.76
C VAL A 131 -0.77 -5.27 10.24
N LEU A 132 0.28 -4.69 9.65
CA LEU A 132 0.53 -4.73 8.22
C LEU A 132 1.43 -5.92 7.90
N ARG A 133 0.94 -6.85 7.09
CA ARG A 133 1.72 -7.94 6.53
C ARG A 133 2.10 -7.61 5.09
N ILE A 134 3.39 -7.38 4.88
CA ILE A 134 3.97 -7.04 3.58
C ILE A 134 4.56 -8.32 2.98
N GLN A 135 4.14 -8.64 1.75
CA GLN A 135 4.62 -9.82 1.00
C GLN A 135 4.46 -11.16 1.75
N GLY A 136 3.57 -11.24 2.74
CA GLY A 136 3.40 -12.48 3.51
C GLY A 136 4.52 -12.78 4.51
N HIS A 137 5.53 -11.92 4.68
CA HIS A 137 6.72 -12.24 5.49
C HIS A 137 7.13 -11.16 6.50
N GLU A 138 6.76 -9.90 6.28
CA GLU A 138 7.14 -8.80 7.17
C GLU A 138 5.89 -8.24 7.87
N ASP A 139 5.92 -8.25 9.21
CA ASP A 139 4.86 -7.68 10.05
C ASP A 139 5.30 -6.30 10.57
N VAL A 140 4.60 -5.25 10.16
CA VAL A 140 4.78 -3.88 10.64
C VAL A 140 3.58 -3.49 11.49
N TYR A 141 3.85 -3.06 12.72
CA TYR A 141 2.81 -2.60 13.65
C TYR A 141 2.54 -1.12 13.43
N ASP A 142 1.34 -0.81 12.93
CA ASP A 142 0.87 0.56 12.76
C ASP A 142 -0.18 0.90 13.83
N PHE A 143 0.32 1.50 14.91
CA PHE A 143 -0.51 1.93 16.03
C PHE A 143 -1.36 3.15 15.64
N LYS A 144 -2.64 3.14 16.00
CA LYS A 144 -3.59 4.23 15.77
C LYS A 144 -3.87 4.51 14.29
N SER A 145 -3.96 3.46 13.50
CA SER A 145 -4.22 3.55 12.06
C SER A 145 -5.65 3.18 11.65
N PHE A 146 -6.48 2.81 12.63
CA PHE A 146 -7.93 2.70 12.51
C PHE A 146 -8.54 3.51 13.65
N VAL A 147 -9.03 4.71 13.34
CA VAL A 147 -9.35 5.74 14.34
C VAL A 147 -10.80 6.12 14.23
N ARG A 148 -11.47 6.25 15.37
CA ARG A 148 -12.85 6.72 15.49
C ARG A 148 -12.93 8.22 15.17
N VAL A 149 -13.93 8.67 14.40
CA VAL A 149 -13.99 10.04 13.82
C VAL A 149 -15.33 10.76 14.01
N ASP A 150 -16.18 10.28 14.91
CA ASP A 150 -17.44 10.92 15.30
C ASP A 150 -17.28 11.91 16.48
#